data_AF-A0A5D3E464-F1
#
_entry.id   AF-A0A5D3E464-F1
#
_cell.length_a   1.000
_cell.length_b   1.000
_cell.length_c   1.000
_cell.angle_alpha   90.00
_cell.angle_beta   90.00
_cell.angle_gamma   90.00
#
_symmetry.space_group_name_H-M   'P 1'
#
loop_
_entity.id
_entity.type
_entity.pdbx_description
1 polymer ?
#
loop_
_entity_poly.entity_id
_entity_poly.type
_entity_poly.pdbx_seq_one_letter_code
_entity_poly.pdbx_strand_id
1 'polypeptide(L)'
;MDDFNEELGVGELNATVEEIDNKVVRYNEDGALIGENRAKLKSFVGPATHYHVPITYTSWKSGHLELKDKIFTTFEAAFVIDPRSRKNVLQTAGISFRQFKNWLTTKYIMSDKNEPQLLQVPPEKYSFIEQNQWEEFARSKLSEPFQV
;
A
#
# COMPACT_ATOMS: atom_id res chain seq x y z
N MET A 1 -22.71 20.06 -37.32
CA MET A 1 -21.48 20.34 -36.56
C MET A 1 -21.99 21.10 -35.36
N ASP A 2 -22.47 20.36 -34.38
CA ASP A 2 -23.10 20.94 -33.20
C ASP A 2 -22.01 21.11 -32.14
N ASP A 3 -21.85 22.35 -31.70
CA ASP A 3 -20.92 22.79 -30.69
C ASP A 3 -21.17 22.05 -29.38
N PHE A 4 -20.37 21.03 -29.10
CA PHE A 4 -20.20 20.48 -27.76
C PHE A 4 -19.40 21.48 -26.93
N ASN A 5 -20.06 22.52 -26.45
CA ASN A 5 -19.56 23.33 -25.34
C ASN A 5 -20.70 23.45 -24.31
N GLU A 6 -20.96 22.34 -23.62
CA GLU A 6 -21.85 22.30 -22.47
C GLU A 6 -21.16 23.06 -21.33
N GLU A 7 -21.65 24.26 -21.04
CA GLU A 7 -21.12 25.14 -20.00
C GLU A 7 -21.45 24.54 -18.62
N LEU A 8 -20.44 24.01 -17.93
CA LEU A 8 -20.61 23.38 -16.61
C LEU A 8 -21.18 24.40 -15.61
N GLY A 9 -22.29 24.04 -14.94
CA GLY A 9 -22.97 24.91 -13.99
C GLY A 9 -22.17 25.14 -12.69
N VAL A 10 -22.37 26.27 -12.02
CA VAL A 10 -21.66 26.67 -10.78
C VAL A 10 -21.72 25.59 -9.68
N GLY A 11 -22.83 24.86 -9.55
CA GLY A 11 -22.95 23.76 -8.59
C GLY A 11 -22.05 22.57 -8.91
N GLU A 12 -21.85 22.27 -10.19
CA GLU A 12 -20.97 21.20 -10.67
C GLU A 12 -19.50 21.62 -10.54
N LEU A 13 -19.19 22.89 -10.78
CA LEU A 13 -17.86 23.45 -10.52
C LEU A 13 -17.49 23.39 -9.03
N ASN A 14 -18.40 23.70 -8.11
CA ASN A 14 -18.12 23.59 -6.68
C ASN A 14 -17.94 22.14 -6.23
N ALA A 15 -18.76 21.21 -6.73
CA ALA A 15 -18.63 19.79 -6.42
C ALA A 15 -17.30 19.21 -6.94
N THR A 16 -16.89 19.58 -8.16
CA THR A 16 -15.60 19.17 -8.73
C THR A 16 -14.41 19.76 -7.98
N VAL A 17 -14.49 21.03 -7.55
CA VAL A 17 -13.45 21.67 -6.70
C VAL A 17 -13.34 20.97 -5.35
N GLU A 18 -14.46 20.64 -4.70
CA GLU A 18 -14.45 19.89 -3.43
C GLU A 18 -13.93 18.46 -3.60
N GLU A 19 -14.24 17.79 -4.71
CA GLU A 19 -13.72 16.45 -5.00
C GLU A 19 -12.19 16.49 -5.21
N ILE A 20 -11.70 17.51 -5.91
CA ILE A 20 -10.27 17.73 -6.11
C ILE A 20 -9.59 18.04 -4.77
N ASP A 21 -10.11 18.97 -3.96
CA ASP A 21 -9.51 19.32 -2.66
C ASP A 21 -9.48 18.11 -1.70
N ASN A 22 -10.48 17.22 -1.79
CA ASN A 22 -10.51 15.97 -1.03
C ASN A 22 -9.43 14.95 -1.43
N LYS A 23 -8.81 15.10 -2.61
CA LYS A 23 -7.70 14.26 -3.11
C LYS A 23 -6.34 14.96 -3.03
N VAL A 24 -6.30 16.28 -2.84
CA VAL A 24 -5.06 17.06 -2.75
C VAL A 24 -4.37 16.83 -1.41
N VAL A 25 -3.15 16.30 -1.47
CA VAL A 25 -2.33 16.09 -0.29
C VAL A 25 -1.41 17.30 -0.11
N ARG A 26 -1.35 17.83 1.12
CA ARG A 26 -0.50 19.00 1.44
C ARG A 26 0.83 18.53 2.04
N TYR A 27 1.87 19.32 1.81
CA TYR A 27 3.24 19.01 2.24
C TYR A 27 3.91 20.22 2.88
N ASN A 28 4.77 19.99 3.86
CA ASN A 28 5.68 21.02 4.37
C ASN A 28 6.94 21.14 3.47
N GLU A 29 7.84 22.05 3.80
CA GLU A 29 9.10 22.28 3.06
C GLU A 29 9.99 21.03 2.96
N ASP A 30 9.93 20.12 3.94
CA ASP A 30 10.65 18.85 3.95
C ASP A 30 9.96 17.73 3.13
N GLY A 31 8.84 18.05 2.47
CA GLY A 31 8.01 17.09 1.74
C GLY A 31 7.22 16.13 2.65
N ALA A 32 7.13 16.42 3.95
CA ALA A 32 6.35 15.65 4.89
C ALA A 32 4.86 16.01 4.78
N LEU A 33 4.01 14.98 4.89
CA LEU A 33 2.56 15.07 4.77
C LEU A 33 1.95 15.93 5.90
N ILE A 34 1.19 16.96 5.54
CA ILE A 34 0.42 17.83 6.45
C ILE A 34 -1.06 17.93 6.01
N GLY A 35 -1.92 18.46 6.89
CA GLY A 35 -3.35 18.65 6.60
C GLY A 35 -4.21 17.38 6.74
N GLU A 36 -5.49 17.52 6.42
CA GLU A 36 -6.54 16.53 6.70
C GLU A 36 -6.42 15.26 5.84
N ASN A 37 -5.98 15.41 4.59
CA ASN A 37 -5.83 14.29 3.66
C ASN A 37 -4.62 13.38 4.00
N ARG A 38 -3.78 13.75 4.97
CA ARG A 38 -2.70 12.89 5.50
C ARG A 38 -3.22 11.56 6.02
N ALA A 39 -4.32 11.58 6.77
CA ALA A 39 -4.91 10.38 7.34
C ALA A 39 -5.49 9.47 6.24
N LYS A 40 -6.21 10.08 5.28
CA LYS A 40 -6.77 9.39 4.11
C LYS A 40 -5.67 8.71 3.29
N LEU A 41 -4.61 9.44 2.92
CA LEU A 41 -3.49 8.87 2.17
C LEU A 41 -2.83 7.71 2.94
N LYS A 42 -2.52 7.90 4.24
CA LYS A 42 -1.93 6.81 5.05
C LYS A 42 -2.82 5.58 5.13
N SER A 43 -4.14 5.77 5.25
CA SER A 43 -5.10 4.67 5.28
C SER A 43 -5.17 3.91 3.96
N PHE A 44 -4.89 4.57 2.83
CA PHE A 44 -4.86 3.97 1.50
C PHE A 44 -3.53 3.28 1.18
N VAL A 45 -2.40 3.91 1.53
CA VAL A 45 -1.05 3.41 1.22
C VAL A 45 -0.85 1.98 1.71
N GLY A 46 -1.27 1.67 2.94
CA GLY A 46 -1.08 0.34 3.51
C GLY A 46 -1.74 -0.77 2.68
N PRO A 47 -3.09 -0.79 2.58
CA PRO A 47 -3.82 -1.79 1.80
C PRO A 47 -3.35 -1.90 0.35
N ALA A 48 -3.14 -0.77 -0.34
CA ALA A 48 -2.66 -0.79 -1.72
C ALA A 48 -1.25 -1.39 -1.84
N THR A 49 -0.37 -1.12 -0.86
CA THR A 49 0.96 -1.75 -0.81
C THR A 49 0.84 -3.26 -0.56
N HIS A 50 -0.02 -3.70 0.37
CA HIS A 50 -0.18 -5.12 0.70
C HIS A 50 -0.73 -5.92 -0.49
N TYR A 51 -1.61 -5.31 -1.26
CA TYR A 51 -2.20 -5.92 -2.46
C TYR A 51 -1.20 -6.06 -3.61
N HIS A 52 -0.36 -5.05 -3.84
CA HIS A 52 0.55 -5.04 -5.00
C HIS A 52 1.94 -5.62 -4.74
N VAL A 53 2.38 -5.71 -3.48
CA VAL A 53 3.71 -6.24 -3.12
C VAL A 53 3.59 -7.71 -2.68
N PRO A 54 4.22 -8.65 -3.39
CA PRO A 54 4.25 -10.04 -2.96
C PRO A 54 4.86 -10.20 -1.56
N ILE A 55 4.20 -10.96 -0.68
CA ILE A 55 4.62 -11.12 0.71
C ILE A 55 5.98 -11.83 0.88
N THR A 56 6.41 -12.58 -0.14
CA THR A 56 7.71 -13.26 -0.22
C THR A 56 8.87 -12.27 -0.34
N TYR A 57 8.60 -11.01 -0.68
CA TYR A 57 9.64 -10.00 -0.81
C TYR A 57 10.31 -9.70 0.54
N THR A 58 11.60 -9.99 0.63
CA THR A 58 12.37 -9.89 1.87
C THR A 58 12.65 -8.44 2.25
N SER A 59 13.11 -7.62 1.29
CA SER A 59 13.54 -6.24 1.52
C SER A 59 12.88 -5.24 0.56
N TRP A 60 12.23 -4.23 1.15
CA TRP A 60 11.76 -3.04 0.42
C TRP A 60 12.92 -2.19 -0.13
N LYS A 61 14.13 -2.32 0.42
CA LYS A 61 15.28 -1.48 0.05
C LYS A 61 15.94 -1.93 -1.25
N SER A 62 15.91 -3.22 -1.59
CA SER A 62 16.58 -3.76 -2.78
C SER A 62 15.76 -3.50 -4.05
N GLY A 63 16.32 -2.71 -4.97
CA GLY A 63 16.28 -2.95 -6.43
C GLY A 63 14.97 -3.00 -7.23
N HIS A 64 13.78 -2.95 -6.63
CA HIS A 64 12.53 -3.08 -7.38
C HIS A 64 11.96 -1.71 -7.77
N LEU A 65 12.69 -0.99 -8.62
CA LEU A 65 12.29 0.35 -9.06
C LEU A 65 10.92 0.30 -9.76
N GLU A 66 10.72 -0.64 -10.69
CA GLU A 66 9.47 -0.81 -11.43
C GLU A 66 8.26 -1.08 -10.52
N LEU A 67 8.42 -1.90 -9.48
CA LEU A 67 7.34 -2.18 -8.54
C LEU A 67 6.99 -0.94 -7.71
N LYS A 68 8.00 -0.20 -7.25
CA LYS A 68 7.81 1.07 -6.53
C LYS A 68 7.17 2.11 -7.43
N ASP A 69 7.53 2.15 -8.70
CA ASP A 69 6.94 3.03 -9.70
C ASP A 69 5.46 2.68 -9.90
N LYS A 70 5.13 1.41 -10.13
CA LYS A 70 3.75 0.95 -10.27
C LYS A 70 2.89 1.28 -9.04
N ILE A 71 3.40 1.01 -7.84
CA ILE A 71 2.69 1.33 -6.59
C ILE A 71 2.51 2.84 -6.43
N PHE A 72 3.54 3.62 -6.77
CA PHE A 72 3.45 5.07 -6.70
C PHE A 72 2.42 5.61 -7.70
N THR A 73 2.37 5.08 -8.92
CA THR A 73 1.33 5.41 -9.90
C THR A 73 -0.07 5.07 -9.39
N THR A 74 -0.24 3.95 -8.67
CA THR A 74 -1.52 3.66 -7.98
C THR A 74 -1.87 4.72 -6.95
N PHE A 75 -0.89 5.27 -6.23
CA PHE A 75 -1.14 6.35 -5.28
C PHE A 75 -1.49 7.67 -5.97
N GLU A 76 -0.81 8.00 -7.08
CA GLU A 76 -1.08 9.19 -7.90
C GLU A 76 -2.44 9.13 -8.60
N ALA A 77 -2.93 7.94 -8.93
CA ALA A 77 -4.28 7.76 -9.48
C ALA A 77 -5.38 8.06 -8.45
N ALA A 78 -5.11 7.88 -7.16
CA ALA A 78 -6.08 8.10 -6.09
C ALA A 78 -5.95 9.48 -5.41
N PHE A 79 -4.75 10.07 -5.43
CA PHE A 79 -4.42 11.32 -4.75
C PHE A 79 -3.54 12.20 -5.62
N VAL A 80 -3.69 13.52 -5.48
CA VAL A 80 -2.73 14.47 -6.05
C VAL A 80 -1.52 14.54 -5.11
N ILE A 81 -0.41 13.93 -5.51
CA ILE A 81 0.81 13.77 -4.71
C ILE A 81 1.93 14.62 -5.32
N ASP A 82 2.62 15.40 -4.50
CA ASP A 82 3.82 16.14 -4.95
C ASP A 82 4.97 15.15 -5.24
N PRO A 83 5.60 15.20 -6.42
CA PRO A 83 6.76 14.37 -6.74
C PRO A 83 7.90 14.44 -5.70
N ARG A 84 8.10 15.57 -5.02
CA ARG A 84 9.08 15.75 -3.94
C ARG A 84 8.82 14.81 -2.76
N SER A 85 7.57 14.44 -2.56
CA SER A 85 7.13 13.59 -1.45
C SER A 85 7.14 12.10 -1.79
N ARG A 86 7.47 11.73 -3.03
CA ARG A 86 7.60 10.33 -3.48
C ARG A 86 8.40 9.47 -2.51
N LYS A 87 9.55 9.96 -2.07
CA LYS A 87 10.41 9.26 -1.11
C LYS A 87 9.70 8.98 0.22
N ASN A 88 8.99 9.96 0.76
CA ASN A 88 8.30 9.85 2.04
C ASN A 88 7.07 8.93 1.96
N VAL A 89 6.32 8.98 0.86
CA VAL A 89 5.18 8.10 0.60
C VAL A 89 5.66 6.65 0.44
N LEU A 90 6.70 6.40 -0.36
CA LEU A 90 7.28 5.06 -0.51
C LEU A 90 7.93 4.54 0.78
N GLN A 91 8.50 5.41 1.62
CA GLN A 91 8.97 5.02 2.94
C GLN A 91 7.81 4.57 3.84
N THR A 92 6.69 5.28 3.79
CA THR A 92 5.47 4.92 4.54
C THR A 92 4.92 3.56 4.07
N ALA A 93 4.89 3.33 2.75
CA ALA A 93 4.53 2.04 2.16
C ALA A 93 5.44 0.91 2.68
N GLY A 94 6.76 1.10 2.66
CA GLY A 94 7.72 0.12 3.17
C GLY A 94 7.56 -0.19 4.66
N ILE A 95 7.28 0.82 5.50
CA ILE A 95 7.00 0.63 6.93
C ILE A 95 5.72 -0.18 7.11
N SER A 96 4.64 0.20 6.41
CA SER A 96 3.36 -0.51 6.49
C SER A 96 3.47 -1.96 6.04
N PHE A 97 4.21 -2.23 4.95
CA PHE A 97 4.45 -3.58 4.46
C PHE A 97 5.22 -4.44 5.47
N ARG A 98 6.26 -3.88 6.10
CA ARG A 98 6.99 -4.57 7.17
C ARG A 98 6.08 -4.91 8.35
N GLN A 99 5.24 -3.96 8.78
CA GLN A 99 4.27 -4.17 9.86
C GLN A 99 3.25 -5.25 9.52
N PHE A 100 2.76 -5.26 8.29
CA PHE A 100 1.83 -6.27 7.79
C PHE A 100 2.42 -7.68 7.83
N LYS A 101 3.64 -7.87 7.32
CA LYS A 101 4.33 -9.17 7.39
C LYS A 101 4.53 -9.64 8.84
N ASN A 102 4.90 -8.73 9.74
CA ASN A 102 5.04 -9.05 11.16
C ASN A 102 3.70 -9.46 11.76
N TRP A 103 2.63 -8.72 11.47
CA TRP A 103 1.29 -9.03 11.95
C TRP A 103 0.79 -10.39 11.43
N LEU A 104 0.98 -10.71 10.14
CA LEU A 104 0.68 -12.03 9.59
C LEU A 104 1.46 -13.13 10.31
N THR A 105 2.75 -12.90 10.54
CA THR A 105 3.62 -13.85 11.25
C THR A 105 3.11 -14.11 12.67
N THR A 106 2.84 -13.07 13.44
CA THR A 106 2.40 -13.22 14.83
C THR A 106 0.99 -13.84 14.91
N LYS A 107 0.07 -13.41 14.04
CA LYS A 107 -1.35 -13.75 14.15
C LYS A 107 -1.71 -15.13 13.58
N TYR A 108 -1.08 -15.53 12.47
CA TYR A 108 -1.45 -16.74 11.73
C TYR A 108 -0.35 -17.80 11.71
N ILE A 109 0.92 -17.41 11.77
CA ILE A 109 2.02 -18.40 11.70
C ILE A 109 2.43 -18.84 13.11
N MET A 110 2.72 -17.90 14.00
CA MET A 110 3.24 -18.20 15.34
C MET A 110 2.17 -18.71 16.29
N SER A 111 0.91 -18.31 16.11
CA SER A 111 -0.23 -18.85 16.85
C SER A 111 -0.41 -20.35 16.60
N ASP A 112 -0.22 -20.78 15.37
CA ASP A 112 -0.54 -22.15 14.92
C ASP A 112 0.73 -22.95 14.53
N LYS A 113 1.90 -22.56 15.07
CA LYS A 113 3.21 -23.11 14.69
C LYS A 113 3.33 -24.64 14.85
N ASN A 114 2.50 -25.23 15.71
CA ASN A 114 2.49 -26.67 16.01
C ASN A 114 1.42 -27.43 15.20
N GLU A 115 0.62 -26.74 14.40
CA GLU A 115 -0.50 -27.29 13.63
C GLU A 115 -0.32 -26.94 12.14
N PRO A 116 0.57 -27.65 11.41
CA PRO A 116 0.92 -27.33 10.03
C PRO A 116 -0.29 -27.31 9.08
N GLN A 117 -1.36 -28.03 9.43
CA GLN A 117 -2.60 -28.09 8.67
C GLN A 117 -3.31 -26.73 8.60
N LEU A 118 -3.22 -25.91 9.65
CA LEU A 118 -3.82 -24.56 9.69
C LEU A 118 -3.02 -23.54 8.87
N LEU A 119 -1.75 -23.84 8.58
CA LEU A 119 -0.87 -22.99 7.78
C LEU A 119 -0.94 -23.28 6.29
N GLN A 120 -1.67 -24.31 5.87
CA GLN A 120 -1.79 -24.70 4.47
C GLN A 120 -2.65 -23.75 3.65
N VAL A 121 -3.38 -22.80 4.23
CA VAL A 121 -4.25 -21.91 3.47
C VAL A 121 -4.02 -20.47 3.95
N PRO A 122 -3.88 -19.48 3.05
CA PRO A 122 -3.81 -18.08 3.45
C PRO A 122 -5.12 -17.68 4.14
N PRO A 123 -5.08 -16.71 5.06
CA PRO A 123 -6.29 -16.22 5.70
C PRO A 123 -7.24 -15.62 4.64
N GLU A 124 -8.52 -16.00 4.68
CA GLU A 124 -9.54 -15.60 3.68
C GLU A 124 -9.60 -14.09 3.43
N LYS A 125 -9.39 -13.29 4.49
CA LYS A 125 -9.32 -11.83 4.44
C LYS A 125 -8.25 -11.30 3.46
N TYR A 126 -7.22 -12.09 3.18
CA TYR A 126 -6.11 -11.76 2.30
C TYR A 126 -6.05 -12.74 1.11
N SER A 127 -7.19 -13.01 0.50
CA SER A 127 -7.33 -13.87 -0.69
C SER A 127 -6.50 -13.42 -1.91
N PHE A 128 -6.01 -12.17 -1.92
CA PHE A 128 -5.06 -11.68 -2.90
C PHE A 128 -3.64 -12.27 -2.73
N ILE A 129 -3.35 -12.91 -1.60
CA ILE A 129 -2.12 -13.66 -1.39
C ILE A 129 -2.29 -15.03 -2.02
N GLU A 130 -1.56 -15.30 -3.08
CA GLU A 130 -1.58 -16.60 -3.73
C GLU A 130 -1.04 -17.70 -2.80
N GLN A 131 -1.56 -18.91 -2.97
CA GLN A 131 -1.24 -20.08 -2.15
C GLN A 131 0.27 -20.38 -2.08
N ASN A 132 0.96 -20.34 -3.23
CA ASN A 132 2.40 -20.53 -3.33
C ASN A 132 3.19 -19.45 -2.53
N GLN A 133 2.75 -18.19 -2.60
CA GLN A 133 3.39 -17.09 -1.87
C GLN A 133 3.20 -17.26 -0.36
N TRP A 134 2.01 -17.69 0.05
CA TRP A 134 1.71 -17.96 1.44
C TRP A 134 2.58 -19.09 2.00
N GLU A 135 2.66 -20.21 1.30
CA GLU A 135 3.49 -21.36 1.71
C GLU A 135 4.97 -21.00 1.81
N GLU A 136 5.51 -20.27 0.82
CA GLU A 136 6.89 -19.81 0.85
C GLU A 136 7.14 -18.86 2.03
N PHE A 137 6.23 -17.92 2.25
CA PHE A 137 6.32 -16.99 3.37
C PHE A 137 6.26 -17.72 4.71
N ALA A 138 5.29 -18.60 4.93
CA ALA A 138 5.15 -19.39 6.15
C ALA A 138 6.39 -20.24 6.42
N ARG A 139 6.90 -20.94 5.39
CA ARG A 139 8.14 -21.71 5.47
C ARG A 139 9.33 -20.83 5.89
N SER A 140 9.46 -19.63 5.32
CA SER A 140 10.55 -18.69 5.65
C SER A 140 10.50 -18.17 7.10
N LYS A 141 9.32 -18.19 7.74
CA LYS A 141 9.14 -17.74 9.13
C LYS A 141 9.32 -18.85 10.16
N LEU A 142 9.10 -20.09 9.75
CA LEU A 142 9.28 -21.28 10.58
C LEU A 142 10.69 -21.85 10.47
N SER A 143 11.42 -21.57 9.39
CA SER A 143 12.84 -21.93 9.30
C SER A 143 13.62 -21.21 10.40
N GLU A 144 14.43 -21.94 11.17
CA GLU A 144 15.32 -21.35 12.16
C GLU A 144 16.18 -20.25 11.51
N PRO A 145 16.38 -19.10 12.20
CA PRO A 145 17.35 -18.14 11.73
C PRO A 145 18.72 -18.83 11.74
N PHE A 146 19.37 -18.90 10.58
CA PHE A 146 20.76 -19.34 10.49
C PHE A 146 21.56 -18.65 11.60
N GLN A 147 22.14 -19.44 12.49
CA GLN A 147 23.14 -18.93 13.41
C GLN A 147 24.31 -18.45 12.54
N VAL A 148 24.48 -17.13 12.48
CA VAL A 148 25.70 -16.48 11.98
C VAL A 148 26.53 -16.09 13.19
#